data_AF-A0A916S8Q0-F1
#
_entry.id   AF-A0A916S8Q0-F1
#
_cell.length_a   1.000
_cell.length_b   1.000
_cell.length_c   1.000
_cell.angle_alpha   90.00
_cell.angle_beta   90.00
_cell.angle_gamma   90.00
#
_symmetry.space_group_name_H-M   'P 1'
#
loop_
_entity.id
_entity.type
_entity.pdbx_description
1 polymer ?
#
loop_
_entity_poly.entity_id
_entity_poly.type
_entity_poly.pdbx_seq_one_letter_code
_entity_poly.pdbx_strand_id
1 'polypeptide(L)'
;MWAVCGKKPEPVSERREMSIGAIGAARRGHFVFSAMVVVLAAGVAGCTTTDRTTTGSIARVASARPIEQMNNLELAGAVRSYGLQYQKDPKNKPVALAYANVLGMTGRNDQALAVMRALAIAYPQDRQVLAAYGKSLASAGELEAALDAVRRAQTPAYPDWRLLSAEGAILDQMGQPEGARALYRRALEIQPNEASILSNFGMSYMLTGDLKSAENYMRNAAMAPGADSRVRQNLALAVGLQGRFQEAEAIARRELSPQQAEANIQYLRAMLAQQNSWNMLKDKPKS
;
A
#
# COMPACT_ATOMS: atom_id res chain seq x y z
N MET A 1 59.52 -14.13 5.04
CA MET A 1 59.47 -15.59 4.78
C MET A 1 58.09 -15.87 4.19
N TRP A 2 57.79 -15.86 2.89
CA TRP A 2 58.45 -16.37 1.66
C TRP A 2 58.77 -17.87 1.68
N ALA A 3 57.85 -18.66 1.12
CA ALA A 3 58.01 -19.87 0.29
C ALA A 3 56.59 -20.24 -0.19
N VAL A 4 56.15 -20.09 -1.45
CA VAL A 4 56.65 -20.49 -2.80
C VAL A 4 56.49 -21.98 -3.10
N CYS A 5 55.92 -22.22 -4.29
CA CYS A 5 55.85 -23.43 -5.16
C CYS A 5 54.50 -24.16 -5.18
N GLY A 6 53.82 -24.36 -6.33
CA GLY A 6 54.11 -23.97 -7.71
C GLY A 6 53.73 -25.07 -8.72
N LYS A 7 53.15 -24.64 -9.86
CA LYS A 7 53.18 -25.24 -11.22
C LYS A 7 52.42 -26.57 -11.43
N LYS A 8 51.76 -26.86 -12.57
CA LYS A 8 51.86 -26.36 -13.96
C LYS A 8 50.63 -26.86 -14.78
N PRO A 9 50.24 -26.19 -15.89
CA PRO A 9 49.26 -26.68 -16.88
C PRO A 9 49.95 -27.25 -18.15
N GLU A 10 49.20 -27.97 -19.00
CA GLU A 10 49.40 -28.18 -20.47
C GLU A 10 48.45 -29.31 -20.99
N PRO A 11 48.25 -29.52 -22.32
CA PRO A 11 48.38 -28.61 -23.47
C PRO A 11 47.16 -28.62 -24.43
N VAL A 12 47.22 -27.70 -25.40
CA VAL A 12 46.38 -27.59 -26.61
C VAL A 12 46.88 -28.56 -27.69
N SER A 13 45.97 -29.15 -28.48
CA SER A 13 46.31 -29.68 -29.81
C SER A 13 45.27 -29.29 -30.85
N GLU A 14 45.78 -28.69 -31.92
CA GLU A 14 45.15 -28.16 -33.12
C GLU A 14 44.96 -29.23 -34.22
N ARG A 15 44.06 -28.89 -35.16
CA ARG A 15 44.12 -29.16 -36.63
C ARG A 15 43.74 -30.53 -37.22
N ARG A 16 42.69 -30.50 -38.07
CA ARG A 16 42.69 -30.70 -39.57
C ARG A 16 41.24 -30.97 -40.00
N GLU A 17 40.52 -30.05 -40.63
CA GLU A 17 40.47 -29.71 -42.07
C GLU A 17 40.14 -30.85 -43.06
N MET A 18 39.23 -30.47 -44.00
CA MET A 18 38.95 -31.02 -45.35
C MET A 18 38.08 -32.28 -45.47
N SER A 19 37.22 -32.45 -46.48
CA SER A 19 36.57 -31.59 -47.48
C SER A 19 35.71 -32.50 -48.38
N ILE A 20 34.63 -31.93 -48.94
CA ILE A 20 34.06 -32.17 -50.30
C ILE A 20 33.49 -33.56 -50.69
N GLY A 21 32.29 -33.50 -51.30
CA GLY A 21 31.78 -34.49 -52.27
C GLY A 21 30.24 -34.54 -52.30
N ALA A 22 29.55 -33.60 -52.93
CA ALA A 22 29.14 -33.57 -54.35
C ALA A 22 27.82 -34.34 -54.65
N ILE A 23 26.75 -33.60 -55.00
CA ILE A 23 26.09 -33.51 -56.32
C ILE A 23 25.02 -34.59 -56.57
N GLY A 24 23.78 -34.14 -56.81
CA GLY A 24 22.70 -34.94 -57.38
C GLY A 24 21.50 -34.05 -57.74
N ALA A 25 21.39 -33.70 -59.03
CA ALA A 25 20.49 -32.68 -59.55
C ALA A 25 19.05 -33.17 -59.85
N ALA A 26 18.11 -32.25 -59.65
CA ALA A 26 16.92 -31.89 -60.44
C ALA A 26 16.15 -32.94 -61.28
N ARG A 27 14.81 -32.90 -61.16
CA ARG A 27 13.91 -32.89 -62.33
C ARG A 27 12.57 -32.17 -62.03
N ARG A 28 12.17 -31.32 -62.98
CA ARG A 28 10.94 -30.52 -63.04
C ARG A 28 9.75 -31.35 -63.54
N GLY A 29 8.54 -30.94 -63.17
CA GLY A 29 7.29 -31.28 -63.85
C GLY A 29 6.09 -30.55 -63.26
N HIS A 30 5.60 -29.51 -63.94
CA HIS A 30 4.32 -28.85 -63.66
C HIS A 30 3.21 -29.55 -64.46
N PHE A 31 2.04 -29.78 -63.86
CA PHE A 31 0.73 -29.69 -64.53
C PHE A 31 -0.39 -29.48 -63.49
N VAL A 32 -1.42 -28.75 -63.91
CA VAL A 32 -2.49 -28.10 -63.15
C VAL A 32 -3.78 -28.92 -63.25
N PHE A 33 -4.61 -29.01 -62.18
CA PHE A 33 -6.06 -28.68 -62.09
C PHE A 33 -6.79 -29.38 -60.92
N SER A 34 -7.51 -28.57 -60.14
CA SER A 34 -8.77 -28.81 -59.40
C SER A 34 -8.91 -29.92 -58.33
N ALA A 35 -9.19 -29.53 -57.08
CA ALA A 35 -10.55 -29.41 -56.51
C ALA A 35 -10.60 -29.54 -54.97
N MET A 36 -11.41 -28.68 -54.36
CA MET A 36 -12.13 -28.77 -53.07
C MET A 36 -11.38 -28.84 -51.71
N VAL A 37 -11.59 -27.75 -50.97
CA VAL A 37 -12.10 -27.64 -49.57
C VAL A 37 -11.37 -28.44 -48.48
N VAL A 38 -10.80 -27.72 -47.50
CA VAL A 38 -11.27 -27.72 -46.09
C VAL A 38 -10.73 -26.47 -45.39
N VAL A 39 -11.65 -25.80 -44.71
CA VAL A 39 -11.52 -24.61 -43.86
C VAL A 39 -10.67 -24.94 -42.62
N LEU A 40 -9.70 -24.10 -42.29
CA LEU A 40 -9.30 -23.87 -40.89
C LEU A 40 -8.84 -22.41 -40.72
N ALA A 41 -9.66 -21.69 -39.97
CA ALA A 41 -9.45 -20.31 -39.59
C ALA A 41 -8.29 -20.18 -38.58
N ALA A 42 -7.37 -19.26 -38.84
CA ALA A 42 -6.54 -18.66 -37.81
C ALA A 42 -6.57 -17.14 -38.03
N GLY A 43 -7.20 -16.44 -37.08
CA GLY A 43 -7.52 -15.03 -37.15
C GLY A 43 -6.29 -14.12 -37.11
N VAL A 44 -6.43 -12.98 -37.77
CA VAL A 44 -5.54 -11.83 -37.67
C VAL A 44 -6.15 -10.83 -36.68
N ALA A 45 -5.40 -10.45 -35.65
CA ALA A 45 -5.46 -9.21 -34.86
C ALA A 45 -4.55 -9.48 -33.64
N GLY A 46 -3.59 -8.65 -33.25
CA GLY A 46 -3.54 -7.20 -33.19
C GLY A 46 -2.97 -6.87 -31.80
N CYS A 47 -1.96 -5.99 -31.75
CA CYS A 47 -1.13 -5.67 -30.58
C CYS A 47 -1.94 -5.21 -29.35
N THR A 48 -1.40 -5.40 -28.13
CA THR A 48 -1.03 -4.29 -27.23
C THR A 48 -0.12 -4.78 -26.11
N THR A 49 1.03 -4.12 -26.00
CA THR A 49 1.92 -4.12 -24.85
C THR A 49 1.27 -3.34 -23.70
N THR A 50 1.18 -3.95 -22.52
CA THR A 50 1.26 -3.20 -21.25
C THR A 50 2.18 -3.97 -20.31
N ASP A 51 3.47 -3.65 -20.38
CA ASP A 51 4.42 -3.94 -19.33
C ASP A 51 4.01 -3.17 -18.08
N ARG A 52 3.44 -3.87 -17.10
CA ARG A 52 3.54 -3.49 -15.68
C ARG A 52 4.47 -4.50 -15.02
N THR A 53 5.75 -4.23 -15.10
CA THR A 53 6.79 -4.84 -14.28
C THR A 53 6.61 -4.38 -12.83
N THR A 54 5.69 -5.02 -12.10
CA THR A 54 5.80 -5.10 -10.64
C THR A 54 6.55 -6.40 -10.33
N THR A 55 7.81 -6.25 -9.98
CA THR A 55 8.69 -7.36 -9.63
C THR A 55 8.28 -7.89 -8.26
N GLY A 56 7.96 -9.19 -8.18
CA GLY A 56 7.73 -9.86 -6.90
C GLY A 56 6.72 -10.97 -7.02
N SER A 57 7.14 -12.09 -7.58
CA SER A 57 6.50 -13.40 -7.40
C SER A 57 6.47 -13.75 -5.91
N ILE A 58 5.45 -13.26 -5.20
CA ILE A 58 5.04 -13.82 -3.92
C ILE A 58 4.28 -15.09 -4.26
N ALA A 59 4.76 -16.21 -3.74
CA ALA A 59 4.09 -17.50 -3.80
C ALA A 59 2.60 -17.31 -3.45
N ARG A 60 1.72 -17.84 -4.29
CA ARG A 60 0.26 -17.82 -4.09
C ARG A 60 -0.07 -18.51 -2.76
N VAL A 61 -0.12 -17.74 -1.68
CA VAL A 61 -0.76 -18.15 -0.43
C VAL A 61 -2.23 -17.77 -0.56
N ALA A 62 -3.11 -18.69 -0.16
CA ALA A 62 -4.55 -18.69 -0.39
C ALA A 62 -5.31 -17.52 0.26
N SER A 63 -5.14 -16.34 -0.33
CA SER A 63 -6.15 -15.30 -0.37
C SER A 63 -6.12 -14.72 -1.78
N ALA A 64 -7.14 -15.01 -2.60
CA ALA A 64 -7.20 -14.54 -3.98
C ALA A 64 -7.27 -13.00 -4.11
N ARG A 65 -7.37 -12.28 -2.99
CA ARG A 65 -7.48 -10.82 -2.92
C ARG A 65 -6.34 -10.22 -2.07
N PRO A 66 -5.84 -9.02 -2.41
CA PRO A 66 -4.93 -8.25 -1.57
C PRO A 66 -5.48 -8.04 -0.15
N ILE A 67 -4.60 -7.99 0.85
CA ILE A 67 -4.98 -7.83 2.27
C ILE A 67 -5.84 -6.58 2.48
N GLU A 68 -5.54 -5.51 1.74
CA GLU A 68 -6.23 -4.22 1.80
C GLU A 68 -7.70 -4.28 1.35
N GLN A 69 -8.09 -5.35 0.66
CA GLN A 69 -9.46 -5.57 0.15
C GLN A 69 -10.22 -6.66 0.92
N MET A 70 -9.60 -7.21 1.97
CA MET A 70 -10.24 -8.25 2.78
C MET A 70 -11.31 -7.66 3.69
N ASN A 71 -12.42 -8.38 3.84
CA ASN A 71 -13.40 -8.11 4.87
C ASN A 71 -12.93 -8.63 6.25
N ASN A 72 -13.67 -8.31 7.31
CA ASN A 72 -13.30 -8.67 8.69
C ASN A 72 -13.12 -10.19 8.90
N LEU A 73 -13.93 -11.03 8.24
CA LEU A 73 -13.83 -12.48 8.37
C LEU A 73 -12.58 -13.02 7.66
N GLU A 74 -12.28 -12.49 6.48
CA GLU A 74 -11.08 -12.81 5.71
C GLU A 74 -9.82 -12.38 6.48
N LEU A 75 -9.81 -11.20 7.08
CA LEU A 75 -8.73 -10.72 7.93
C LEU A 75 -8.49 -11.65 9.13
N ALA A 76 -9.57 -12.09 9.81
CA ALA A 76 -9.44 -13.04 10.92
C ALA A 76 -8.84 -14.39 10.49
N GLY A 77 -9.17 -14.88 9.29
CA GLY A 77 -8.54 -16.04 8.69
C GLY A 77 -7.05 -15.80 8.36
N ALA A 78 -6.73 -14.64 7.81
CA ALA A 78 -5.38 -14.24 7.47
C ALA A 78 -4.48 -14.14 8.72
N VAL A 79 -4.97 -13.61 9.86
CA VAL A 79 -4.23 -13.60 11.13
C VAL A 79 -3.76 -15.01 11.49
N ARG A 80 -4.66 -16.00 11.44
CA ARG A 80 -4.31 -17.39 11.78
C ARG A 80 -3.30 -17.97 10.80
N SER A 81 -3.52 -17.79 9.50
CA SER A 81 -2.65 -18.33 8.45
C SER A 81 -1.23 -17.77 8.53
N TYR A 82 -1.09 -16.44 8.59
CA TYR A 82 0.21 -15.80 8.71
C TYR A 82 0.88 -16.06 10.06
N GLY A 83 0.11 -16.18 11.15
CA GLY A 83 0.64 -16.54 12.46
C GLY A 83 1.30 -17.92 12.47
N LEU A 84 0.69 -18.93 11.83
CA LEU A 84 1.29 -20.26 11.69
C LEU A 84 2.56 -20.26 10.84
N GLN A 85 2.62 -19.44 9.79
CA GLN A 85 3.82 -19.31 8.96
C GLN A 85 4.94 -18.59 9.72
N TYR A 86 4.60 -17.54 10.46
CA TYR A 86 5.54 -16.79 11.29
C TYR A 86 6.14 -17.67 12.39
N GLN A 87 5.37 -18.56 13.00
CA GLN A 87 5.88 -19.51 14.00
C GLN A 87 6.92 -20.49 13.42
N LYS A 88 6.80 -20.86 12.14
CA LYS A 88 7.76 -21.76 11.48
C LYS A 88 9.08 -21.06 11.16
N ASP A 89 9.02 -19.81 10.73
CA ASP A 89 10.20 -18.99 10.45
C ASP A 89 9.94 -17.51 10.82
N PRO A 90 10.22 -17.11 12.07
CA PRO A 90 9.99 -15.74 12.53
C PRO A 90 10.85 -14.68 11.82
N LYS A 91 11.93 -15.08 11.15
CA LYS A 91 12.83 -14.16 10.43
C LYS A 91 12.43 -13.98 8.97
N ASN A 92 11.45 -14.74 8.49
CA ASN A 92 10.94 -14.59 7.13
C ASN A 92 10.30 -13.20 6.95
N LYS A 93 11.05 -12.28 6.34
CA LYS A 93 10.66 -10.87 6.21
C LYS A 93 9.28 -10.68 5.56
N PRO A 94 8.97 -11.26 4.38
CA PRO A 94 7.62 -11.15 3.79
C PRO A 94 6.50 -11.61 4.73
N VAL A 95 6.68 -12.75 5.41
CA VAL A 95 5.66 -13.30 6.31
C VAL A 95 5.48 -12.42 7.54
N ALA A 96 6.58 -11.97 8.17
CA ALA A 96 6.52 -11.10 9.33
C ALA A 96 5.85 -9.75 9.02
N LEU A 97 6.19 -9.13 7.87
CA LEU A 97 5.54 -7.90 7.40
C LEU A 97 4.04 -8.10 7.15
N ALA A 98 3.65 -9.17 6.45
CA ALA A 98 2.25 -9.47 6.19
C ALA A 98 1.49 -9.76 7.49
N TYR A 99 2.08 -10.54 8.40
CA TYR A 99 1.48 -10.87 9.68
C TYR A 99 1.24 -9.63 10.54
N ALA A 100 2.26 -8.78 10.69
CA ALA A 100 2.13 -7.52 11.42
C ALA A 100 1.09 -6.58 10.80
N ASN A 101 1.00 -6.51 9.47
CA ASN A 101 -0.01 -5.70 8.78
C ASN A 101 -1.43 -6.17 9.12
N VAL A 102 -1.70 -7.48 9.02
CA VAL A 102 -3.03 -8.03 9.35
C VAL A 102 -3.34 -7.89 10.83
N LEU A 103 -2.37 -8.07 11.73
CA LEU A 103 -2.54 -7.80 13.16
C LEU A 103 -2.95 -6.34 13.42
N GLY A 104 -2.27 -5.37 12.79
CA GLY A 104 -2.64 -3.96 12.88
C GLY A 104 -4.03 -3.66 12.32
N MET A 105 -4.37 -4.22 11.16
CA MET A 105 -5.71 -4.04 10.57
C MET A 105 -6.84 -4.63 11.42
N THR A 106 -6.53 -5.58 12.30
CA THR A 106 -7.49 -6.18 13.25
C THR A 106 -7.40 -5.56 14.65
N GLY A 107 -6.70 -4.43 14.80
CA GLY A 107 -6.59 -3.68 16.05
C GLY A 107 -5.63 -4.29 17.08
N ARG A 108 -4.90 -5.35 16.73
CA ARG A 108 -3.94 -6.04 17.61
C ARG A 108 -2.58 -5.35 17.57
N ASN A 109 -2.57 -4.06 17.91
CA ASN A 109 -1.41 -3.17 17.71
C ASN A 109 -0.18 -3.63 18.51
N ASP A 110 -0.35 -4.07 19.75
CA ASP A 110 0.76 -4.58 20.58
C ASP A 110 1.40 -5.84 19.98
N GLN A 111 0.58 -6.74 19.43
CA GLN A 111 1.06 -7.96 18.77
C GLN A 111 1.80 -7.63 17.47
N ALA A 112 1.26 -6.70 16.68
CA ALA A 112 1.91 -6.21 15.47
C ALA A 112 3.27 -5.58 15.79
N LEU A 113 3.33 -4.76 16.85
CA LEU A 113 4.56 -4.13 17.30
C LEU A 113 5.60 -5.16 17.76
N ALA A 114 5.19 -6.20 18.50
CA ALA A 114 6.12 -7.25 18.93
C ALA A 114 6.77 -7.98 17.73
N VAL A 115 5.98 -8.32 16.71
CA VAL A 115 6.48 -8.92 15.47
C VAL A 115 7.44 -7.97 14.75
N MET A 116 7.07 -6.70 14.60
CA MET A 116 7.91 -5.72 13.91
C MET A 116 9.19 -5.37 14.67
N ARG A 117 9.16 -5.33 16.00
CA ARG A 117 10.34 -5.10 16.84
C ARG A 117 11.37 -6.24 16.65
N ALA A 118 10.91 -7.49 16.63
CA ALA A 118 11.78 -8.63 16.34
C ALA A 118 12.37 -8.57 14.91
N LEU A 119 11.55 -8.19 13.93
CA LEU A 119 11.99 -8.06 12.54
C LEU A 119 13.00 -6.91 12.35
N ALA A 120 12.79 -5.76 13.01
CA ALA A 120 13.70 -4.62 12.98
C ALA A 120 15.07 -4.93 13.60
N ILE A 121 15.13 -5.80 14.62
CA ILE A 121 16.40 -6.30 15.16
C ILE A 121 17.15 -7.14 14.11
N ALA A 122 16.44 -7.99 13.36
CA ALA A 122 17.04 -8.81 12.31
C ALA A 122 17.46 -8.00 11.06
N TYR A 123 16.78 -6.89 10.78
CA TYR A 123 16.99 -6.05 9.60
C TYR A 123 17.08 -4.54 9.96
N PRO A 124 18.10 -4.10 10.70
CA PRO A 124 18.13 -2.77 11.33
C PRO A 124 18.27 -1.58 10.37
N GLN A 125 18.59 -1.85 9.10
CA GLN A 125 18.80 -0.85 8.04
C GLN A 125 17.88 -1.10 6.83
N ASP A 126 17.00 -2.10 6.89
CA ASP A 126 16.05 -2.35 5.81
C ASP A 126 14.95 -1.29 5.86
N ARG A 127 14.87 -0.47 4.81
CA ARG A 127 13.94 0.66 4.73
C ARG A 127 12.48 0.23 4.83
N GLN A 128 12.11 -0.90 4.21
CA GLN A 128 10.74 -1.42 4.25
C GLN A 128 10.38 -1.87 5.67
N VAL A 129 11.32 -2.53 6.36
CA VAL A 129 11.14 -2.96 7.75
C VAL A 129 11.05 -1.77 8.68
N LEU A 130 11.93 -0.77 8.56
CA LEU A 130 11.89 0.45 9.37
C LEU A 130 10.59 1.23 9.18
N ALA A 131 10.11 1.35 7.93
CA ALA A 131 8.84 2.01 7.64
C ALA A 131 7.64 1.28 8.27
N ALA A 132 7.57 -0.04 8.12
CA ALA A 132 6.53 -0.85 8.74
C ALA A 132 6.62 -0.84 10.27
N TYR A 133 7.83 -0.80 10.82
CA TYR A 133 8.06 -0.74 12.26
C TYR A 133 7.61 0.60 12.83
N GLY A 134 7.94 1.70 12.17
CA GLY A 134 7.44 3.03 12.51
C GLY A 134 5.91 3.11 12.49
N LYS A 135 5.25 2.51 11.50
CA LYS A 135 3.78 2.39 11.46
C LYS A 135 3.23 1.64 12.68
N SER A 136 3.83 0.50 13.05
CA SER A 136 3.41 -0.28 14.21
C SER A 136 3.65 0.44 15.54
N LEU A 137 4.77 1.17 15.67
CA LEU A 137 5.06 2.02 16.83
C LEU A 137 3.99 3.12 16.98
N ALA A 138 3.65 3.80 15.88
CA ALA A 138 2.62 4.84 15.88
C ALA A 138 1.25 4.29 16.28
N SER A 139 0.86 3.12 15.75
CA SER A 139 -0.40 2.46 16.12
C SER A 139 -0.44 1.98 17.57
N ALA A 140 0.71 1.75 18.19
CA ALA A 140 0.83 1.43 19.61
C ALA A 140 0.99 2.68 20.51
N GLY A 141 1.04 3.89 19.93
CA GLY A 141 1.21 5.15 20.67
C GLY A 141 2.66 5.49 21.03
N GLU A 142 3.65 4.72 20.59
CA GLU A 142 5.09 5.03 20.76
C GLU A 142 5.54 6.06 19.69
N LEU A 143 5.00 7.28 19.74
CA LEU A 143 5.10 8.27 18.64
C LEU A 143 6.52 8.78 18.37
N GLU A 144 7.31 9.06 19.41
CA GLU A 144 8.69 9.55 19.24
C GLU A 144 9.59 8.48 18.60
N ALA A 145 9.44 7.22 19.03
CA ALA A 145 10.15 6.09 18.44
C ALA A 145 9.69 5.83 17.00
N ALA A 146 8.38 5.99 16.72
CA ALA A 146 7.85 5.88 15.37
C ALA A 146 8.48 6.92 14.43
N LEU A 147 8.63 8.16 14.91
CA LEU A 147 9.23 9.25 14.16
C LEU A 147 10.70 8.97 13.81
N ASP A 148 11.49 8.45 14.75
CA ASP A 148 12.88 8.01 14.49
C ASP A 148 12.92 6.91 13.41
N ALA A 149 12.11 5.87 13.56
CA ALA A 149 12.09 4.74 12.66
C ALA A 149 11.73 5.14 11.21
N VAL A 150 10.71 5.98 11.02
CA VAL A 150 10.31 6.48 9.69
C VAL A 150 11.39 7.38 9.08
N ARG A 151 12.02 8.25 9.88
CA ARG A 151 13.12 9.10 9.40
C ARG A 151 14.32 8.29 8.95
N ARG A 152 14.67 7.23 9.68
CA ARG A 152 15.75 6.31 9.30
C ARG A 152 15.42 5.47 8.06
N ALA A 153 14.13 5.22 7.79
CA ALA A 153 13.70 4.57 6.55
C ALA A 153 13.85 5.48 5.32
N GLN A 154 13.97 6.80 5.52
CA GLN A 154 14.06 7.78 4.43
C GLN A 154 15.49 7.91 3.90
N THR A 155 15.63 8.16 2.60
CA THR A 155 16.93 8.49 1.99
C THR A 155 16.92 9.91 1.41
N PRO A 156 17.86 10.78 1.80
CA PRO A 156 17.91 12.16 1.29
C PRO A 156 18.01 12.26 -0.23
N ALA A 157 18.73 11.34 -0.87
CA ALA A 157 18.91 11.32 -2.33
C ALA A 157 17.64 10.95 -3.11
N TYR A 158 16.76 10.16 -2.50
CA TYR A 158 15.52 9.65 -3.12
C TYR A 158 14.40 9.68 -2.08
N PRO A 159 13.79 10.86 -1.84
CA PRO A 159 12.71 10.98 -0.88
C PRO A 159 11.50 10.18 -1.35
N ASP A 160 11.05 9.26 -0.50
CA ASP A 160 9.80 8.52 -0.71
C ASP A 160 8.63 9.31 -0.13
N TRP A 161 7.66 9.67 -0.97
CA TRP A 161 6.45 10.38 -0.56
C TRP A 161 5.64 9.60 0.48
N ARG A 162 5.69 8.27 0.46
CA ARG A 162 4.96 7.42 1.44
C ARG A 162 5.51 7.62 2.83
N LEU A 163 6.83 7.75 2.96
CA LEU A 163 7.50 8.01 4.24
C LEU A 163 7.26 9.44 4.71
N LEU A 164 7.23 10.42 3.80
CA LEU A 164 6.82 11.79 4.15
C LEU A 164 5.38 11.84 4.68
N SER A 165 4.46 11.13 4.03
CA SER A 165 3.07 11.02 4.48
C SER A 165 2.94 10.30 5.83
N ALA A 166 3.71 9.22 6.04
CA ALA A 166 3.74 8.52 7.33
C ALA A 166 4.32 9.40 8.45
N GLU A 167 5.40 10.13 8.19
CA GLU A 167 5.96 11.11 9.13
C GLU A 167 4.94 12.19 9.47
N GLY A 168 4.24 12.74 8.47
CA GLY A 168 3.17 13.71 8.68
C GLY A 168 2.05 13.17 9.58
N ALA A 169 1.61 11.92 9.35
CA ALA A 169 0.56 11.30 10.17
C ALA A 169 1.00 11.10 11.63
N ILE A 170 2.28 10.81 11.87
CA ILE A 170 2.84 10.73 13.23
C ILE A 170 2.83 12.12 13.87
N LEU A 171 3.25 13.17 13.15
CA LEU A 171 3.23 14.54 13.65
C LEU A 171 1.81 15.03 13.99
N ASP A 172 0.80 14.68 13.19
CA ASP A 172 -0.60 14.97 13.52
C ASP A 172 -1.01 14.30 14.86
N GLN A 173 -0.63 13.04 15.10
CA GLN A 173 -0.90 12.35 16.36
C GLN A 173 -0.16 12.97 17.55
N MET A 174 1.02 13.56 17.31
CA MET A 174 1.78 14.32 18.30
C MET A 174 1.24 15.74 18.54
N GLY A 175 0.15 16.14 17.86
CA GLY A 175 -0.41 17.49 17.97
C GLY A 175 0.45 18.56 17.30
N GLN A 176 1.22 18.20 16.27
CA GLN A 176 2.08 19.09 15.49
C GLN A 176 1.57 19.25 14.03
N PRO A 177 0.35 19.77 13.83
CA PRO A 177 -0.30 19.77 12.52
C PRO A 177 0.46 20.58 11.46
N GLU A 178 1.16 21.65 11.84
CA GLU A 178 1.83 22.49 10.83
C GLU A 178 3.06 21.82 10.23
N GLY A 179 3.78 21.03 11.04
CA GLY A 179 4.83 20.15 10.55
C GLY A 179 4.26 19.06 9.64
N ALA A 180 3.14 18.45 10.03
CA ALA A 180 2.47 17.42 9.23
C ALA A 180 2.06 17.94 7.85
N ARG A 181 1.39 19.11 7.80
CA ARG A 181 0.93 19.74 6.56
C ARG A 181 2.06 20.14 5.63
N ALA A 182 3.20 20.58 6.18
CA ALA A 182 4.39 20.83 5.38
C ALA A 182 4.92 19.54 4.71
N LEU A 183 4.90 18.41 5.43
CA LEU A 183 5.29 17.11 4.88
C LEU A 183 4.30 16.59 3.84
N TYR A 184 2.98 16.72 4.07
CA TYR A 184 1.98 16.34 3.06
C TYR A 184 2.12 17.15 1.78
N ARG A 185 2.41 18.46 1.88
CA ARG A 185 2.67 19.30 0.71
C ARG A 185 3.87 18.79 -0.10
N ARG A 186 4.99 18.52 0.58
CA ARG A 186 6.18 17.93 -0.07
C ARG A 186 5.90 16.55 -0.67
N ALA A 187 5.08 15.74 -0.01
CA ALA A 187 4.69 14.45 -0.54
C ALA A 187 3.85 14.58 -1.83
N LEU A 188 2.96 15.58 -1.90
CA LEU A 188 2.16 15.90 -3.10
C LEU A 188 2.99 16.54 -4.23
N GLU A 189 4.08 17.24 -3.91
CA GLU A 189 5.05 17.70 -4.93
C GLU A 189 5.73 16.52 -5.64
N ILE A 190 5.98 15.42 -4.92
CA ILE A 190 6.57 14.20 -5.48
C ILE A 190 5.51 13.35 -6.19
N GLN A 191 4.34 13.17 -5.57
CA GLN A 191 3.22 12.40 -6.11
C GLN A 191 1.94 13.25 -6.11
N PRO A 192 1.70 14.01 -7.21
CA PRO A 192 0.49 14.80 -7.34
C PRO A 192 -0.76 13.92 -7.36
N ASN A 193 -1.87 14.45 -6.81
CA ASN A 193 -3.19 13.81 -6.81
C ASN A 193 -3.24 12.42 -6.18
N GLU A 194 -2.36 12.12 -5.22
CA GLU A 194 -2.44 10.88 -4.46
C GLU A 194 -3.57 10.94 -3.43
N ALA A 195 -4.61 10.11 -3.62
CA ALA A 195 -5.82 10.10 -2.80
C ALA A 195 -5.51 9.93 -1.31
N SER A 196 -4.55 9.07 -0.97
CA SER A 196 -4.17 8.80 0.42
C SER A 196 -3.53 10.01 1.11
N ILE A 197 -2.67 10.75 0.41
CA ILE A 197 -2.03 11.96 0.96
C ILE A 197 -3.07 13.07 1.11
N LEU A 198 -3.91 13.30 0.10
CA LEU A 198 -4.99 14.30 0.18
C LEU A 198 -5.95 14.01 1.33
N SER A 199 -6.28 12.73 1.57
CA SER A 199 -7.13 12.35 2.70
C SER A 199 -6.46 12.61 4.05
N ASN A 200 -5.17 12.28 4.20
CA ASN A 200 -4.41 12.59 5.42
C ASN A 200 -4.27 14.11 5.65
N PHE A 201 -4.07 14.89 4.58
CA PHE A 201 -4.02 16.34 4.66
C PHE A 201 -5.37 16.91 5.13
N GLY A 202 -6.48 16.42 4.58
CA GLY A 202 -7.82 16.76 5.05
C GLY A 202 -8.06 16.38 6.50
N MET A 203 -7.60 15.20 6.93
CA MET A 203 -7.66 14.73 8.32
C MET A 203 -6.91 15.68 9.27
N SER A 204 -5.71 16.14 8.90
CA SER A 204 -4.95 17.13 9.67
C SER A 204 -5.72 18.44 9.90
N TYR A 205 -6.45 18.93 8.90
CA TYR A 205 -7.31 20.10 9.08
C TYR A 205 -8.51 19.80 9.98
N MET A 206 -9.11 18.62 9.83
CA MET A 206 -10.22 18.17 10.66
C MET A 206 -9.85 18.08 12.14
N LEU A 207 -8.64 17.58 12.46
CA LEU A 207 -8.11 17.51 13.84
C LEU A 207 -7.99 18.89 14.50
N THR A 208 -7.76 19.94 13.71
CA THR A 208 -7.69 21.33 14.21
C THR A 208 -9.02 22.09 14.12
N GLY A 209 -10.09 21.44 13.64
CA GLY A 209 -11.41 22.05 13.51
C GLY A 209 -11.63 22.90 12.25
N ASP A 210 -10.66 23.00 11.34
CA ASP A 210 -10.87 23.62 10.02
C ASP A 210 -11.57 22.63 9.08
N LEU A 211 -12.87 22.44 9.34
CA LEU A 211 -13.68 21.46 8.62
C LEU A 211 -13.87 21.82 7.14
N LYS A 212 -13.76 23.10 6.77
CA LYS A 212 -13.89 23.57 5.38
C LYS A 212 -12.69 23.13 4.55
N SER A 213 -11.49 23.38 5.06
CA SER A 213 -10.26 22.89 4.41
C SER A 213 -10.24 21.37 4.37
N ALA A 214 -10.64 20.70 5.46
CA ALA A 214 -10.74 19.25 5.52
C ALA A 214 -11.60 18.68 4.39
N GLU A 215 -12.81 19.21 4.21
CA GLU A 215 -13.70 18.79 3.12
C GLU A 215 -13.10 19.04 1.74
N ASN A 216 -12.51 20.21 1.49
CA ASN A 216 -11.92 20.53 0.18
C ASN A 216 -10.88 19.48 -0.22
N TYR A 217 -9.96 19.15 0.69
CA TYR A 217 -8.96 18.11 0.45
C TYR A 217 -9.58 16.72 0.29
N MET A 218 -10.59 16.37 1.09
CA MET A 218 -11.25 15.06 1.00
C MET A 218 -12.11 14.90 -0.26
N ARG A 219 -12.70 15.97 -0.80
CA ARG A 219 -13.38 15.94 -2.10
C ARG A 219 -12.40 15.69 -3.23
N ASN A 220 -11.26 16.39 -3.21
CA ASN A 220 -10.19 16.15 -4.17
C ASN A 220 -9.65 14.72 -4.05
N ALA A 221 -9.46 14.22 -2.83
CA ALA A 221 -9.06 12.85 -2.57
C ALA A 221 -10.06 11.83 -3.13
N ALA A 222 -11.37 12.07 -2.97
CA ALA A 222 -12.41 11.16 -3.45
C ALA A 222 -12.53 11.13 -4.98
N MET A 223 -12.07 12.17 -5.68
CA MET A 223 -12.01 12.24 -7.14
C MET A 223 -10.70 11.70 -7.72
N ALA A 224 -9.68 11.53 -6.89
CA ALA A 224 -8.37 11.08 -7.32
C ALA A 224 -8.35 9.59 -7.71
N PRO A 225 -7.50 9.18 -8.66
CA PRO A 225 -7.27 7.77 -8.96
C PRO A 225 -6.83 7.00 -7.71
N GLY A 226 -7.41 5.82 -7.49
CA GLY A 226 -7.07 4.99 -6.31
C GLY A 226 -7.82 5.36 -5.03
N ALA A 227 -8.78 6.28 -5.08
CA ALA A 227 -9.66 6.58 -3.94
C ALA A 227 -10.44 5.33 -3.48
N ASP A 228 -10.16 4.89 -2.26
CA ASP A 228 -10.82 3.75 -1.63
C ASP A 228 -12.02 4.18 -0.76
N SER A 229 -12.68 3.19 -0.15
CA SER A 229 -13.82 3.40 0.74
C SER A 229 -13.49 4.32 1.93
N ARG A 230 -12.26 4.25 2.46
CA ARG A 230 -11.83 5.02 3.63
C ARG A 230 -11.80 6.52 3.31
N VAL A 231 -11.32 6.88 2.12
CA VAL A 231 -11.32 8.27 1.65
C VAL A 231 -12.75 8.85 1.60
N ARG A 232 -13.71 8.06 1.10
CA ARG A 232 -15.13 8.47 1.01
C ARG A 232 -15.80 8.56 2.39
N GLN A 233 -15.47 7.66 3.30
CA GLN A 233 -15.94 7.71 4.69
C GLN A 233 -15.40 8.94 5.42
N ASN A 234 -14.11 9.27 5.23
CA ASN A 234 -13.52 10.49 5.77
C ASN A 234 -14.24 11.75 5.26
N LEU A 235 -14.57 11.80 3.96
CA LEU A 235 -15.35 12.90 3.39
C LEU A 235 -16.74 13.01 4.04
N ALA A 236 -17.47 11.90 4.18
CA ALA A 236 -18.77 11.89 4.85
C ALA A 236 -18.66 12.40 6.30
N LEU A 237 -17.62 12.00 7.03
CA LEU A 237 -17.36 12.48 8.37
C LEU A 237 -17.10 13.99 8.40
N ALA A 238 -16.22 14.51 7.54
CA ALA A 238 -15.92 15.95 7.48
C ALA A 238 -17.17 16.80 7.16
N VAL A 239 -17.99 16.36 6.21
CA VAL A 239 -19.26 17.02 5.86
C VAL A 239 -20.26 16.94 7.02
N GLY A 240 -20.35 15.79 7.70
CA GLY A 240 -21.24 15.57 8.83
C GLY A 240 -20.86 16.38 10.07
N LEU A 241 -19.55 16.56 10.34
CA LEU A 241 -19.05 17.41 11.43
C LEU A 241 -19.40 18.89 11.22
N GLN A 242 -19.63 19.31 9.97
CA GLN A 242 -20.16 20.64 9.66
C GLN A 242 -21.69 20.75 9.81
N GLY A 243 -22.37 19.68 10.25
CA GLY A 243 -23.83 19.65 10.41
C GLY A 243 -24.62 19.35 9.13
N ARG A 244 -23.95 19.12 7.99
CA ARG A 244 -24.59 18.77 6.71
C ARG A 244 -24.90 17.27 6.62
N PHE A 245 -25.74 16.81 7.54
CA PHE A 245 -26.04 15.39 7.75
C PHE A 245 -26.64 14.68 6.53
N GLN A 246 -27.54 15.33 5.78
CA GLN A 246 -28.16 14.74 4.58
C GLN A 246 -27.12 14.46 3.49
N GLU A 247 -26.19 15.38 3.28
CA GLU A 247 -25.12 15.22 2.31
C GLU A 247 -24.12 14.13 2.76
N ALA A 248 -23.74 14.15 4.04
CA ALA A 248 -22.89 13.12 4.61
C ALA A 248 -23.49 11.72 4.46
N GLU A 249 -24.80 11.58 4.66
CA GLU A 249 -25.52 10.32 4.46
C GLU A 249 -25.50 9.88 2.99
N ALA A 250 -25.76 10.79 2.05
CA ALA A 250 -25.73 10.50 0.63
C ALA A 250 -24.34 10.03 0.17
N ILE A 251 -23.27 10.58 0.76
CA ILE A 251 -21.90 10.14 0.51
C ILE A 251 -21.67 8.74 1.10
N ALA A 252 -22.08 8.50 2.35
CA ALA A 252 -21.91 7.23 3.05
C ALA A 252 -22.67 6.05 2.38
N ARG A 253 -23.86 6.31 1.83
CA ARG A 253 -24.69 5.32 1.12
C ARG A 253 -24.06 4.74 -0.15
N ARG A 254 -22.95 5.30 -0.64
CA ARG A 254 -22.19 4.72 -1.76
C ARG A 254 -21.42 3.46 -1.37
N GLU A 255 -21.12 3.32 -0.07
CA GLU A 255 -20.27 2.25 0.47
C GLU A 255 -21.00 1.36 1.48
N LEU A 256 -22.02 1.91 2.13
CA LEU A 256 -22.74 1.29 3.23
C LEU A 256 -24.20 1.04 2.84
N SER A 257 -24.84 0.07 3.50
CA SER A 257 -26.28 -0.07 3.37
C SER A 257 -26.99 1.21 3.85
N PRO A 258 -28.21 1.50 3.37
CA PRO A 258 -28.99 2.64 3.86
C PRO A 258 -29.10 2.66 5.39
N GLN A 259 -29.33 1.51 6.01
CA GLN A 259 -29.44 1.40 7.47
C GLN A 259 -28.13 1.72 8.19
N GLN A 260 -26.99 1.24 7.67
CA GLN A 260 -25.67 1.53 8.25
C GLN A 260 -25.29 3.00 8.09
N ALA A 261 -25.53 3.58 6.91
CA ALA A 261 -25.28 5.00 6.67
C ALA A 261 -26.13 5.87 7.61
N GLU A 262 -27.43 5.59 7.72
CA GLU A 262 -28.34 6.31 8.59
C GLU A 262 -27.91 6.20 10.07
N ALA A 263 -27.58 4.99 10.55
CA ALA A 263 -27.12 4.78 11.92
C ALA A 263 -25.84 5.56 12.24
N ASN A 264 -24.86 5.57 11.33
CA ASN A 264 -23.62 6.33 11.50
C ASN A 264 -23.87 7.84 11.60
N ILE A 265 -24.78 8.38 10.77
CA ILE A 265 -25.13 9.80 10.78
C ILE A 265 -25.94 10.18 12.02
N GLN A 266 -26.86 9.32 12.46
CA GLN A 266 -27.59 9.52 13.71
C GLN A 266 -26.65 9.57 14.92
N TYR A 267 -25.67 8.65 15.00
CA TYR A 267 -24.64 8.65 16.03
C TYR A 267 -23.83 9.96 16.01
N LEU A 268 -23.37 10.39 14.82
CA LEU A 268 -22.62 11.63 14.66
C LEU A 268 -23.41 12.86 15.13
N ARG A 269 -24.70 12.94 14.77
CA ARG A 269 -25.59 14.02 15.21
C ARG A 269 -25.75 14.03 16.73
N ALA A 270 -25.94 12.88 17.36
CA ALA A 270 -26.10 12.76 18.81
C ALA A 270 -24.83 13.22 19.54
N MET A 271 -23.65 12.80 19.07
CA MET A 271 -22.36 13.20 19.62
C MET A 271 -22.17 14.73 19.59
N LEU A 272 -22.48 15.37 18.45
CA LEU A 272 -22.36 16.83 18.31
C LEU A 272 -23.35 17.59 19.19
N ALA A 273 -24.59 17.12 19.29
CA ALA A 273 -25.59 17.72 20.17
C ALA A 273 -25.15 17.67 21.65
N GLN A 274 -24.53 16.57 22.08
CA GLN A 274 -24.00 16.42 23.42
C GLN A 274 -22.82 17.36 23.68
N GLN A 275 -21.85 17.46 22.76
CA GLN A 275 -20.72 18.38 22.89
C GLN A 275 -21.15 19.84 22.99
N ASN A 276 -22.09 20.28 22.14
CA ASN A 276 -22.65 21.62 22.19
C ASN A 276 -23.32 21.90 23.54
N SER A 277 -24.07 20.94 24.06
CA SER A 277 -24.73 21.05 25.37
C SER A 277 -23.72 21.19 26.51
N TRP A 278 -22.62 20.43 26.49
CA TRP A 278 -21.56 20.54 27.50
C TRP A 278 -20.78 21.85 27.44
N ASN A 279 -20.49 22.36 26.24
CA ASN A 279 -19.80 23.64 26.08
C ASN A 279 -20.66 24.81 26.64
N MET A 280 -21.96 24.82 26.35
CA MET A 280 -22.88 25.83 26.92
C MET A 280 -22.97 25.81 28.45
N LEU A 281 -22.72 24.65 29.09
CA LEU A 281 -22.70 24.54 30.55
C LEU A 281 -21.39 25.06 31.16
N LYS A 282 -20.26 24.90 30.47
CA LYS A 282 -18.95 25.41 30.92
C LYS A 282 -18.86 26.94 30.85
N ASP A 283 -19.53 27.54 29.87
CA ASP A 283 -19.49 28.98 29.63
C ASP A 283 -20.45 29.79 30.51
N LYS A 284 -21.24 29.14 31.38
CA LYS A 284 -22.07 29.86 32.36
C LYS A 284 -21.17 30.43 33.48
N PRO A 285 -21.20 31.75 33.75
CA PRO A 285 -20.49 32.30 34.90
C PRO A 285 -21.06 31.68 36.18
N LYS A 286 -20.18 31.26 37.09
CA LYS A 286 -20.59 30.83 38.43
C LYS A 286 -21.16 32.04 39.15
N SER A 287 -22.48 32.01 39.37
CA SER A 287 -23.24 33.01 40.14
C SER A 287 -22.84 33.03 41.61
#